data_AF-A0A4U1IX31-F1
#
_entry.id   AF-A0A4U1IX31-F1
#
_cell.length_a   1.000
_cell.length_b   1.000
_cell.length_c   1.000
_cell.angle_alpha   90.00
_cell.angle_beta   90.00
_cell.angle_gamma   90.00
#
_symmetry.space_group_name_H-M   'P 1'
#
loop_
_entity.id
_entity.type
_entity.pdbx_description
1 polymer ?
#
loop_
_entity_poly.entity_id
_entity_poly.type
_entity_poly.pdbx_seq_one_letter_code
_entity_poly.pdbx_strand_id
1 'polypeptide(L)'
;MPVELRVRLVPLVCSLGLSIATVALARRRGADTSGQNLAAFLSSFALLPVAGGFVATPDGPALLALVLALLWAEPAPEAAAASPPRRLAVALGLGLVGAAGALAKVVVLPLFPLIVVLATRRRLGERLLALAPLALAGPLLAPSLSFQLRHAYAQQAPVFTLLGALGALAAAALAQALLWSPWTLFHGARALRTSPPADRAVVLLLTALVAASALARAVPPEPNWYAPSALILVVACARTGKDLAPRARLAMLLAVLVPTAIAAAHTIRPFLPLPLRADPTARLHGWRSGDGPVDAPGVGPYGAAAERCVYQFTCSEINDYFRTLNE
;
A
#
# COMPACT_ATOMS: atom_id res chain seq x y z
N MET A 1 -7.18 26.41 7.93
CA MET A 1 -6.16 25.55 7.29
C MET A 1 -6.53 25.35 5.83
N PRO A 2 -5.60 25.54 4.87
CA PRO A 2 -5.86 25.29 3.45
C PRO A 2 -6.42 23.88 3.19
N VAL A 3 -7.33 23.72 2.23
CA VAL A 3 -7.94 22.42 1.86
C VAL A 3 -6.85 21.39 1.54
N GLU A 4 -5.82 21.81 0.82
CA GLU A 4 -4.65 21.00 0.47
C GLU A 4 -3.98 20.37 1.69
N LEU A 5 -3.71 21.17 2.72
CA LEU A 5 -3.07 20.68 3.94
C LEU A 5 -4.01 19.76 4.72
N ARG A 6 -5.33 19.99 4.70
CA ARG A 6 -6.33 19.11 5.34
C ARG A 6 -6.36 17.73 4.71
N VAL A 7 -6.38 17.68 3.39
CA VAL A 7 -6.43 16.42 2.62
C VAL A 7 -5.11 15.66 2.71
N ARG A 8 -3.96 16.36 2.78
CA ARG A 8 -2.62 15.75 2.80
C ARG A 8 -2.11 15.39 4.19
N LEU A 9 -2.59 16.04 5.25
CA LEU A 9 -2.07 15.82 6.61
C LEU A 9 -2.18 14.37 7.06
N VAL A 10 -3.33 13.72 6.82
CA VAL A 10 -3.54 12.33 7.22
C VAL A 10 -2.59 11.37 6.47
N PRO A 11 -2.51 11.39 5.12
CA PRO A 11 -1.51 10.62 4.39
C PRO A 11 -0.06 10.87 4.84
N LEU A 12 0.31 12.13 5.12
CA LEU A 12 1.66 12.48 5.60
C LEU A 12 1.97 11.85 6.97
N VAL A 13 1.04 12.00 7.93
CA VAL A 13 1.19 11.41 9.27
C VAL A 13 1.23 9.88 9.18
N CYS A 14 0.38 9.27 8.36
CA CYS A 14 0.38 7.83 8.14
C CYS A 14 1.67 7.35 7.47
N SER A 15 2.24 8.10 6.52
CA SER A 15 3.49 7.74 5.84
C SER A 15 4.71 7.84 6.76
N LEU A 16 4.74 8.87 7.61
CA LEU A 16 5.74 8.98 8.68
C LEU A 16 5.60 7.80 9.67
N GLY A 17 4.38 7.54 10.14
CA GLY A 17 4.07 6.42 11.01
C GLY A 17 4.46 5.08 10.39
N LEU A 18 4.22 4.89 9.09
CA LEU A 18 4.58 3.70 8.33
C LEU A 18 6.09 3.49 8.32
N SER A 19 6.86 4.54 8.10
CA SER A 19 8.34 4.45 8.10
C SER A 19 8.88 4.07 9.46
N ILE A 20 8.39 4.72 10.52
CA ILE A 20 8.76 4.39 11.91
C ILE A 20 8.38 2.94 12.24
N ALA A 21 7.17 2.52 11.89
CA ALA A 21 6.69 1.17 12.13
C ALA A 21 7.49 0.12 11.34
N THR A 22 7.91 0.44 10.11
CA THR A 22 8.71 -0.45 9.25
C THR A 22 10.11 -0.65 9.83
N VAL A 23 10.75 0.42 10.31
CA VAL A 23 12.05 0.33 11.00
C VAL A 23 11.92 -0.48 12.28
N ALA A 24 10.86 -0.24 13.07
CA ALA A 24 10.58 -1.01 14.26
C ALA A 24 10.38 -2.50 13.94
N LEU A 25 9.71 -2.82 12.84
CA LEU A 25 9.49 -4.19 12.37
C LEU A 25 10.81 -4.82 11.93
N ALA A 26 11.62 -4.14 11.11
CA ALA A 26 12.95 -4.60 10.71
C ALA A 26 13.84 -4.90 11.92
N ARG A 27 13.85 -4.02 12.93
CA ARG A 27 14.56 -4.26 14.19
C ARG A 27 14.04 -5.50 14.91
N ARG A 28 12.72 -5.70 15.01
CA ARG A 28 12.12 -6.92 15.60
C ARG A 28 12.45 -8.18 14.81
N ARG A 29 12.68 -8.07 13.50
CA ARG A 29 13.14 -9.16 12.64
C ARG A 29 14.66 -9.39 12.67
N GLY A 30 15.39 -8.64 13.51
CA GLY A 30 16.83 -8.80 13.71
C GLY A 30 17.71 -8.01 12.74
N ALA A 31 17.20 -6.96 12.10
CA ALA A 31 18.02 -6.05 11.32
C ALA A 31 19.00 -5.28 12.22
N ASP A 32 20.26 -5.20 11.79
CA ASP A 32 21.30 -4.40 12.43
C ASP A 32 21.13 -2.90 12.10
N THR A 33 22.04 -2.05 12.56
CA THR A 33 21.98 -0.60 12.28
C THR A 33 21.97 -0.30 10.78
N SER A 34 22.77 -1.03 9.98
CA SER A 34 22.82 -0.85 8.52
C SER A 34 21.49 -1.22 7.87
N GLY A 35 20.90 -2.34 8.28
CA GLY A 35 19.59 -2.80 7.85
C GLY A 35 18.46 -1.86 8.26
N GLN A 36 18.50 -1.33 9.49
CA GLN A 36 17.52 -0.35 9.98
C GLN A 36 17.57 0.94 9.16
N ASN A 37 18.77 1.44 8.85
CA ASN A 37 18.92 2.60 7.96
C ASN A 37 18.36 2.30 6.56
N LEU A 38 18.68 1.12 6.00
CA LEU A 38 18.15 0.72 4.70
C LEU A 38 16.61 0.65 4.71
N ALA A 39 16.01 0.07 5.74
CA ALA A 39 14.57 0.03 5.91
C ALA A 39 13.97 1.43 6.01
N ALA A 40 14.59 2.33 6.79
CA ALA A 40 14.17 3.72 6.93
C ALA A 40 14.19 4.46 5.59
N PHE A 41 15.28 4.34 4.82
CA PHE A 41 15.39 4.98 3.51
C PHE A 41 14.37 4.41 2.52
N LEU A 42 14.27 3.08 2.40
CA LEU A 42 13.35 2.46 1.45
C LEU A 42 11.89 2.75 1.81
N SER A 43 11.52 2.72 3.09
CA SER A 43 10.14 3.03 3.51
C SER A 43 9.80 4.51 3.41
N SER A 44 10.80 5.41 3.52
CA SER A 44 10.58 6.86 3.48
C SER A 44 10.70 7.45 2.09
N PHE A 45 11.40 6.78 1.17
CA PHE A 45 11.71 7.32 -0.17
C PHE A 45 11.18 6.47 -1.33
N ALA A 46 10.67 5.26 -1.10
CA ALA A 46 9.99 4.54 -2.17
C ALA A 46 8.77 5.32 -2.67
N LEU A 47 8.57 5.31 -3.98
CA LEU A 47 7.52 6.07 -4.66
C LEU A 47 6.13 5.85 -4.06
N LEU A 48 5.83 4.65 -3.56
CA LEU A 48 4.51 4.32 -2.99
C LEU A 48 4.29 4.92 -1.59
N PRO A 49 5.19 4.72 -0.62
CA PRO A 49 5.15 5.44 0.66
C PRO A 49 5.25 6.97 0.52
N VAL A 50 5.97 7.47 -0.49
CA VAL A 50 6.14 8.90 -0.76
C VAL A 50 5.00 9.49 -1.57
N ALA A 51 4.33 8.70 -2.41
CA ALA A 51 3.19 9.13 -3.20
C ALA A 51 2.13 9.75 -2.29
N GLY A 52 1.90 9.20 -1.08
CA GLY A 52 1.00 9.79 -0.08
C GLY A 52 1.26 11.27 0.26
N GLY A 53 2.50 11.74 0.15
CA GLY A 53 2.88 13.15 0.35
C GLY A 53 2.66 14.06 -0.85
N PHE A 54 2.60 13.49 -2.06
CA PHE A 54 2.42 14.22 -3.32
C PHE A 54 1.00 14.06 -3.90
N VAL A 55 0.34 12.95 -3.59
CA VAL A 55 -0.97 12.46 -4.02
C VAL A 55 -1.59 11.86 -2.77
N ALA A 56 -2.70 12.39 -2.26
CA ALA A 56 -3.35 11.78 -1.10
C ALA A 56 -3.88 10.37 -1.48
N THR A 57 -3.08 9.32 -1.27
CA THR A 57 -3.47 7.93 -1.56
C THR A 57 -3.93 7.22 -0.29
N PRO A 58 -4.88 6.28 -0.40
CA PRO A 58 -5.27 5.43 0.73
C PRO A 58 -4.20 4.41 1.14
N ASP A 59 -3.06 4.36 0.43
CA ASP A 59 -2.01 3.36 0.65
C ASP A 59 -1.32 3.52 2.01
N GLY A 60 -1.07 4.76 2.44
CA GLY A 60 -0.39 5.04 3.72
C GLY A 60 -1.13 4.42 4.92
N PRO A 61 -2.41 4.77 5.16
CA PRO A 61 -3.21 4.16 6.22
C PRO A 61 -3.29 2.63 6.15
N ALA A 62 -3.49 2.08 4.94
CA ALA A 62 -3.60 0.63 4.73
C ALA A 62 -2.29 -0.10 5.06
N LEU A 63 -1.16 0.39 4.56
CA LEU A 63 0.15 -0.20 4.83
C LEU A 63 0.53 -0.06 6.30
N LEU A 64 0.23 1.09 6.93
CA LEU A 64 0.47 1.31 8.36
C LEU A 64 -0.31 0.29 9.20
N ALA A 65 -1.58 0.06 8.89
CA ALA A 65 -2.39 -0.95 9.58
C ALA A 65 -1.78 -2.36 9.50
N LEU A 66 -1.28 -2.74 8.31
CA LEU A 66 -0.65 -4.06 8.11
C LEU A 66 0.68 -4.18 8.87
N VAL A 67 1.53 -3.17 8.84
CA VAL A 67 2.80 -3.19 9.60
C VAL A 67 2.55 -3.23 11.11
N LEU A 68 1.58 -2.46 11.60
CA LEU A 68 1.19 -2.51 13.01
C LEU A 68 0.61 -3.88 13.39
N ALA A 69 -0.14 -4.53 12.50
CA ALA A 69 -0.63 -5.89 12.72
C ALA A 69 0.53 -6.91 12.80
N LEU A 70 1.54 -6.80 11.94
CA LEU A 70 2.74 -7.64 11.98
C LEU A 70 3.56 -7.42 13.26
N LEU A 71 3.73 -6.16 13.66
CA LEU A 71 4.35 -5.80 14.95
C LEU A 71 3.53 -6.34 16.13
N TRP A 72 2.21 -6.33 16.06
CA TRP A 72 1.38 -6.86 17.13
C TRP A 72 1.43 -8.39 17.17
N ALA A 73 1.45 -9.06 16.01
CA ALA A 73 1.44 -10.51 15.91
C ALA A 73 2.62 -11.16 16.65
N GLU A 74 3.76 -10.48 16.70
CA GLU A 74 4.95 -10.88 17.45
C GLU A 74 5.34 -9.80 18.48
N PRO A 75 4.75 -9.84 19.69
CA PRO A 75 5.04 -8.88 20.74
C PRO A 75 6.51 -8.94 21.18
N ALA A 76 7.06 -7.76 21.49
CA ALA A 76 8.27 -7.66 22.29
C ALA A 76 8.06 -8.27 23.69
N PRO A 77 9.11 -8.76 24.38
CA PRO A 77 8.97 -9.41 25.69
C PRO A 77 8.20 -8.57 26.71
N GLU A 78 8.48 -7.26 26.78
CA GLU A 78 7.79 -6.31 27.65
C GLU A 78 6.29 -6.19 27.34
N ALA A 79 5.93 -6.20 26.05
CA ALA A 79 4.54 -6.13 25.61
C ALA A 79 3.80 -7.46 25.87
N ALA A 80 4.50 -8.59 25.90
CA ALA A 80 3.95 -9.88 26.29
C ALA A 80 3.71 -9.96 27.81
N ALA A 81 4.60 -9.36 28.60
CA ALA A 81 4.50 -9.26 30.06
C ALA A 81 3.49 -8.21 30.56
N ALA A 82 2.93 -7.39 29.65
CA ALA A 82 1.93 -6.39 29.99
C ALA A 82 0.68 -7.00 30.67
N SER A 83 0.05 -6.21 31.54
CA SER A 83 -1.18 -6.61 32.22
C SER A 83 -2.31 -6.97 31.23
N PRO A 84 -3.20 -7.91 31.57
CA PRO A 84 -4.33 -8.28 30.71
C PRO A 84 -5.16 -7.11 30.16
N PRO A 85 -5.58 -6.10 30.96
CA PRO A 85 -6.37 -4.98 30.43
C PRO A 85 -5.60 -4.16 29.40
N ARG A 86 -4.28 -3.95 29.61
CA ARG A 86 -3.43 -3.24 28.65
C ARG A 86 -3.32 -4.01 27.33
N ARG A 87 -3.17 -5.34 27.37
CA ARG A 87 -3.11 -6.17 26.15
C ARG A 87 -4.41 -6.14 25.36
N LEU A 88 -5.55 -6.18 26.05
CA LEU A 88 -6.87 -6.07 25.44
C LEU A 88 -7.09 -4.67 24.82
N ALA A 89 -6.73 -3.60 25.53
CA ALA A 89 -6.81 -2.25 24.99
C ALA A 89 -5.96 -2.07 23.72
N VAL A 90 -4.74 -2.64 23.70
CA VAL A 90 -3.88 -2.64 22.51
C VAL A 90 -4.50 -3.45 21.37
N ALA A 91 -5.11 -4.60 21.66
CA ALA A 91 -5.79 -5.41 20.64
C ALA A 91 -6.99 -4.66 20.03
N LEU A 92 -7.81 -4.01 20.85
CA LEU A 92 -8.92 -3.17 20.39
C LEU A 92 -8.42 -2.00 19.52
N GLY A 93 -7.39 -1.29 19.99
CA GLY A 93 -6.76 -0.20 19.24
C GLY A 93 -6.22 -0.67 17.89
N LEU A 94 -5.58 -1.85 17.84
CA LEU A 94 -5.15 -2.45 16.58
C LEU A 94 -6.34 -2.75 15.66
N GLY A 95 -7.44 -3.29 16.20
CA GLY A 95 -8.64 -3.57 15.42
C GLY A 95 -9.24 -2.31 14.79
N LEU A 96 -9.27 -1.20 15.54
CA LEU A 96 -9.72 0.10 15.02
C LEU A 96 -8.82 0.59 13.87
N VAL A 97 -7.50 0.45 14.01
CA VAL A 97 -6.55 0.76 12.94
C VAL A 97 -6.74 -0.16 11.73
N GLY A 98 -7.00 -1.45 11.95
CA GLY A 98 -7.33 -2.41 10.90
C GLY A 98 -8.60 -2.03 10.13
N ALA A 99 -9.66 -1.63 10.84
CA ALA A 99 -10.90 -1.15 10.24
C ALA A 99 -10.69 0.13 9.43
N ALA A 100 -9.95 1.10 9.97
CA ALA A 100 -9.59 2.32 9.24
C ALA A 100 -8.75 2.03 7.98
N GLY A 101 -7.78 1.10 8.09
CA GLY A 101 -6.99 0.64 6.96
C GLY A 101 -7.84 -0.04 5.88
N ALA A 102 -8.83 -0.84 6.26
CA ALA A 102 -9.76 -1.48 5.33
C ALA A 102 -10.72 -0.51 4.65
N LEU A 103 -11.19 0.51 5.39
CA LEU A 103 -11.98 1.61 4.83
C LEU A 103 -11.17 2.41 3.81
N ALA A 104 -9.87 2.58 4.05
CA ALA A 104 -8.97 3.21 3.09
C ALA A 104 -8.72 2.31 1.87
N LYS A 105 -8.33 1.04 2.07
CA LYS A 105 -8.01 0.10 0.99
C LYS A 105 -8.49 -1.32 1.30
N VAL A 106 -9.35 -1.84 0.42
CA VAL A 106 -9.99 -3.15 0.56
C VAL A 106 -9.01 -4.32 0.64
N VAL A 107 -7.76 -4.17 0.17
CA VAL A 107 -6.71 -5.20 0.29
C VAL A 107 -6.41 -5.58 1.73
N VAL A 108 -6.73 -4.71 2.70
CA VAL A 108 -6.57 -5.00 4.14
C VAL A 108 -7.56 -6.07 4.62
N LEU A 109 -8.73 -6.22 3.98
CA LEU A 109 -9.78 -7.17 4.38
C LEU A 109 -9.30 -8.62 4.44
N PRO A 110 -8.59 -9.17 3.44
CA PRO A 110 -8.03 -10.51 3.55
C PRO A 110 -6.74 -10.56 4.38
N LEU A 111 -5.91 -9.51 4.35
CA LEU A 111 -4.56 -9.56 4.91
C LEU A 111 -4.52 -9.35 6.43
N PHE A 112 -5.32 -8.42 6.95
CA PHE A 112 -5.35 -8.13 8.38
C PHE A 112 -5.85 -9.33 9.20
N PRO A 113 -6.98 -9.98 8.86
CA PRO A 113 -7.41 -11.19 9.55
C PRO A 113 -6.41 -12.32 9.44
N LEU A 114 -5.77 -12.50 8.28
CA LEU A 114 -4.72 -13.50 8.11
C LEU A 114 -3.58 -13.29 9.11
N ILE A 115 -3.08 -12.06 9.24
CA ILE A 115 -2.03 -11.72 10.21
C ILE A 115 -2.48 -11.98 11.65
N VAL A 116 -3.71 -11.56 12.00
CA VAL A 116 -4.25 -11.73 13.36
C VAL A 116 -4.46 -13.20 13.71
N VAL A 117 -4.94 -14.02 12.77
CA VAL A 117 -5.13 -15.46 12.97
C VAL A 117 -3.78 -16.17 13.15
N LEU A 118 -2.78 -15.80 12.35
CA LEU A 118 -1.42 -16.35 12.41
C LEU A 118 -0.59 -15.83 13.61
N ALA A 119 -1.11 -14.90 14.40
CA ALA A 119 -0.48 -14.41 15.62
C ALA A 119 -0.54 -15.45 16.77
N THR A 120 0.20 -16.55 16.64
CA THR A 120 0.17 -17.69 17.58
C THR A 120 0.62 -17.33 19.00
N ARG A 121 1.37 -16.24 19.16
CA ARG A 121 1.78 -15.71 20.48
C ARG A 121 0.69 -14.89 21.18
N ARG A 122 -0.49 -14.74 20.57
CA ARG A 122 -1.62 -13.97 21.09
C ARG A 122 -2.73 -14.88 21.58
N ARG A 123 -3.31 -14.53 22.73
CA ARG A 123 -4.46 -15.25 23.28
C ARG A 123 -5.67 -15.12 22.35
N LEU A 124 -6.57 -16.11 22.37
CA LEU A 124 -7.77 -16.10 21.53
C LEU A 124 -8.61 -14.83 21.75
N GLY A 125 -8.83 -14.42 23.00
CA GLY A 125 -9.58 -13.20 23.31
C GLY A 125 -8.94 -11.93 22.73
N GLU A 126 -7.61 -11.84 22.70
CA GLU A 126 -6.90 -10.71 22.07
C GLU A 126 -7.09 -10.72 20.55
N ARG A 127 -7.05 -11.89 19.92
CA ARG A 127 -7.29 -12.04 18.47
C ARG A 127 -8.73 -11.68 18.10
N LEU A 128 -9.71 -12.18 18.83
CA LEU A 128 -11.12 -11.86 18.60
C LEU A 128 -11.38 -10.35 18.77
N LEU A 129 -10.81 -9.74 19.81
CA LEU A 129 -10.95 -8.31 20.06
C LEU A 129 -10.28 -7.45 18.97
N ALA A 130 -9.16 -7.90 18.40
CA ALA A 130 -8.53 -7.24 17.26
C ALA A 130 -9.35 -7.37 15.96
N LEU A 131 -10.15 -8.43 15.80
CA LEU A 131 -11.03 -8.62 14.63
C LEU A 131 -12.38 -7.92 14.78
N ALA A 132 -12.85 -7.70 16.00
CA ALA A 132 -14.20 -7.18 16.27
C ALA A 132 -14.47 -5.82 15.58
N PRO A 133 -13.60 -4.80 15.63
CA PRO A 133 -13.87 -3.54 14.94
C PRO A 133 -13.95 -3.68 13.42
N LEU A 134 -13.16 -4.56 12.82
CA LEU A 134 -13.22 -4.82 11.38
C LEU A 134 -14.56 -5.45 10.99
N ALA A 135 -15.05 -6.41 11.78
CA ALA A 135 -16.36 -7.02 11.58
C ALA A 135 -17.50 -5.99 11.74
N LEU A 136 -17.42 -5.13 12.77
CA LEU A 136 -18.39 -4.07 13.01
C LEU A 136 -18.40 -2.99 11.92
N ALA A 137 -17.26 -2.75 11.26
CA ALA A 137 -17.18 -1.86 10.11
C ALA A 137 -17.74 -2.48 8.82
N GLY A 138 -18.15 -3.76 8.84
CA GLY A 138 -18.66 -4.49 7.67
C GLY A 138 -19.70 -3.74 6.83
N PRO A 139 -20.75 -3.15 7.44
CA PRO A 139 -21.75 -2.37 6.70
C PRO A 139 -21.18 -1.15 5.97
N LEU A 140 -20.13 -0.52 6.51
CA LEU A 140 -19.45 0.62 5.87
C LEU A 140 -18.48 0.16 4.77
N LEU A 141 -17.93 -1.04 4.90
CA LEU A 141 -17.01 -1.64 3.94
C LEU A 141 -17.72 -2.26 2.74
N ALA A 142 -18.96 -2.74 2.92
CA ALA A 142 -19.70 -3.46 1.89
C ALA A 142 -19.91 -2.65 0.59
N PRO A 143 -20.28 -1.36 0.62
CA PRO A 143 -20.39 -0.56 -0.60
C PRO A 143 -19.05 -0.42 -1.34
N SER A 144 -17.97 -0.16 -0.60
CA SER A 144 -16.62 -0.05 -1.17
C SER A 144 -16.15 -1.37 -1.80
N LEU A 145 -16.39 -2.50 -1.13
CA LEU A 145 -16.07 -3.83 -1.64
C LEU A 145 -16.91 -4.17 -2.89
N SER A 146 -18.22 -3.93 -2.85
CA SER A 146 -19.11 -4.12 -4.01
C SER A 146 -18.62 -3.30 -5.20
N PHE A 147 -18.31 -2.02 -4.98
CA PHE A 147 -17.76 -1.15 -6.02
C PHE A 147 -16.46 -1.69 -6.59
N GLN A 148 -15.47 -2.05 -5.76
CA GLN A 148 -14.17 -2.55 -6.23
C GLN A 148 -14.30 -3.86 -7.02
N LEU A 149 -15.18 -4.77 -6.58
CA LEU A 149 -15.47 -6.00 -7.30
C LEU A 149 -16.13 -5.69 -8.65
N ARG A 150 -17.21 -4.91 -8.66
CA ARG A 150 -17.89 -4.51 -9.91
C ARG A 150 -16.93 -3.79 -10.85
N HIS A 151 -16.13 -2.84 -10.36
CA HIS A 151 -15.16 -2.10 -11.17
C HIS A 151 -14.09 -3.01 -11.77
N ALA A 152 -13.57 -3.97 -11.00
CA ALA A 152 -12.58 -4.93 -11.48
C ALA A 152 -13.13 -5.85 -12.60
N TYR A 153 -14.43 -6.15 -12.59
CA TYR A 153 -15.08 -7.07 -13.55
C TYR A 153 -15.90 -6.37 -14.65
N ALA A 154 -16.31 -5.11 -14.46
CA ALA A 154 -17.12 -4.35 -15.42
C ALA A 154 -16.28 -3.60 -16.46
N GLN A 155 -14.99 -3.35 -16.19
CA GLN A 155 -14.08 -2.91 -17.24
C GLN A 155 -13.99 -4.00 -18.30
N GLN A 156 -14.35 -3.69 -19.54
CA GLN A 156 -14.21 -4.58 -20.69
C GLN A 156 -12.75 -5.06 -20.78
N ALA A 157 -12.49 -6.26 -20.25
CA ALA A 157 -11.20 -6.89 -20.44
C ALA A 157 -11.05 -7.16 -21.95
N PRO A 158 -9.87 -6.90 -22.53
CA PRO A 158 -9.61 -7.31 -23.91
C PRO A 158 -9.86 -8.81 -24.03
N VAL A 159 -10.17 -9.28 -25.25
CA VAL A 159 -10.33 -10.71 -25.52
C VAL A 159 -9.13 -11.46 -24.96
N PHE A 160 -9.40 -12.45 -24.11
CA PHE A 160 -8.35 -13.22 -23.44
C PHE A 160 -7.43 -13.88 -24.48
N THR A 161 -6.13 -13.71 -24.31
CA THR A 161 -5.10 -14.44 -25.06
C THR A 161 -4.00 -14.90 -24.11
N LEU A 162 -3.44 -16.08 -24.35
CA LEU A 162 -2.32 -16.60 -23.55
C LEU A 162 -1.12 -15.64 -23.59
N LEU A 163 -0.81 -15.08 -24.76
CA LEU A 163 0.28 -14.12 -24.91
C LEU A 163 0.01 -12.83 -24.12
N GLY A 164 -1.23 -12.33 -24.13
CA GLY A 164 -1.64 -11.18 -23.31
C GLY A 164 -1.52 -11.45 -21.81
N ALA A 165 -1.93 -12.64 -21.35
CA ALA A 165 -1.80 -13.06 -19.95
C ALA A 165 -0.33 -13.13 -19.49
N LEU A 166 0.55 -13.74 -20.29
CA LEU A 166 1.99 -13.81 -20.00
C LEU A 166 2.63 -12.42 -20.05
N GLY A 167 2.25 -11.59 -21.02
CA GLY A 167 2.70 -10.20 -21.14
C GLY A 167 2.27 -9.35 -19.95
N ALA A 168 1.03 -9.49 -19.47
CA ALA A 168 0.52 -8.83 -18.28
C ALA A 168 1.27 -9.24 -17.01
N LEU A 169 1.58 -10.53 -16.87
CA LEU A 169 2.38 -11.03 -15.75
C LEU A 169 3.81 -10.45 -15.78
N ALA A 170 4.45 -10.45 -16.95
CA ALA A 170 5.79 -9.88 -17.13
C ALA A 170 5.80 -8.36 -16.85
N ALA A 171 4.79 -7.63 -17.34
CA ALA A 171 4.62 -6.22 -17.09
C ALA A 171 4.40 -5.92 -15.60
N ALA A 172 3.59 -6.72 -14.90
CA ALA A 172 3.39 -6.58 -13.46
C ALA A 172 4.70 -6.81 -12.68
N ALA A 173 5.46 -7.85 -13.02
CA ALA A 173 6.75 -8.15 -12.40
C ALA A 173 7.79 -7.03 -12.65
N LEU A 174 7.88 -6.55 -13.89
CA LEU A 174 8.79 -5.47 -14.27
C LEU A 174 8.42 -4.17 -13.56
N ALA A 175 7.14 -3.84 -13.47
CA ALA A 175 6.67 -2.66 -12.74
C ALA A 175 7.09 -2.71 -11.27
N GLN A 176 6.97 -3.86 -10.60
CA GLN A 176 7.45 -4.02 -9.22
C GLN A 176 8.97 -3.87 -9.11
N ALA A 177 9.72 -4.49 -10.02
CA ALA A 177 11.17 -4.39 -10.03
C ALA A 177 11.65 -2.94 -10.19
N LEU A 178 11.01 -2.17 -11.07
CA LEU A 178 11.32 -0.76 -11.29
C LEU A 178 10.91 0.13 -10.11
N LEU A 179 9.80 -0.19 -9.41
CA LEU A 179 9.33 0.59 -8.27
C LEU A 179 10.15 0.39 -6.99
N TRP A 180 10.61 -0.84 -6.74
CA TRP A 180 11.20 -1.23 -5.46
C TRP A 180 12.69 -1.58 -5.52
N SER A 181 13.29 -1.52 -6.71
CA SER A 181 14.58 -2.10 -7.10
C SER A 181 14.55 -3.63 -7.17
N PRO A 182 15.05 -4.23 -8.28
CA PRO A 182 15.10 -5.68 -8.42
C PRO A 182 15.95 -6.32 -7.32
N TRP A 183 16.98 -5.62 -6.81
CA TRP A 183 17.88 -6.18 -5.81
C TRP A 183 17.20 -6.25 -4.44
N THR A 184 16.41 -5.22 -4.08
CA THR A 184 15.61 -5.24 -2.86
C THR A 184 14.65 -6.43 -2.85
N LEU A 185 13.92 -6.62 -3.97
CA LEU A 185 12.96 -7.72 -4.09
C LEU A 185 13.66 -9.09 -4.07
N PHE A 186 14.79 -9.24 -4.77
CA PHE A 186 15.55 -10.48 -4.80
C PHE A 186 16.10 -10.87 -3.42
N HIS A 187 16.80 -9.96 -2.75
CA HIS A 187 17.35 -10.21 -1.42
C HIS A 187 16.25 -10.41 -0.37
N GLY A 188 15.17 -9.63 -0.46
CA GLY A 188 13.97 -9.82 0.36
C GLY A 188 13.35 -11.20 0.18
N ALA A 189 13.17 -11.66 -1.07
CA ALA A 189 12.57 -12.96 -1.38
C ALA A 189 13.45 -14.12 -0.90
N ARG A 190 14.77 -14.00 -1.03
CA ARG A 190 15.72 -14.98 -0.48
C ARG A 190 15.64 -15.04 1.04
N ALA A 191 15.58 -13.89 1.71
CA ALA A 191 15.48 -13.81 3.17
C ALA A 191 14.10 -14.24 3.71
N LEU A 192 13.06 -14.21 2.87
CA LEU A 192 11.68 -14.56 3.21
C LEU A 192 11.56 -15.98 3.80
N ARG A 193 12.38 -16.94 3.34
CA ARG A 193 12.37 -18.33 3.84
C ARG A 193 12.58 -18.43 5.35
N THR A 194 13.36 -17.51 5.91
CA THR A 194 13.68 -17.41 7.34
C THR A 194 12.81 -16.39 8.07
N SER A 195 11.81 -15.82 7.39
CA SER A 195 10.89 -14.86 7.99
C SER A 195 9.71 -15.61 8.64
N PRO A 196 9.06 -15.01 9.64
CA PRO A 196 7.97 -15.66 10.34
C PRO A 196 6.77 -15.98 9.43
N PRO A 197 5.89 -16.91 9.87
CA PRO A 197 4.78 -17.40 9.05
C PRO A 197 3.86 -16.31 8.49
N ALA A 198 3.54 -15.28 9.29
CA ALA A 198 2.66 -14.19 8.86
C ALA A 198 3.26 -13.40 7.67
N ASP A 199 4.54 -13.03 7.77
CA ASP A 199 5.28 -12.32 6.70
C ASP A 199 5.24 -13.14 5.39
N ARG A 200 5.54 -14.44 5.48
CA ARG A 200 5.52 -15.35 4.34
C ARG A 200 4.12 -15.50 3.74
N ALA A 201 3.10 -15.68 4.58
CA ALA A 201 1.74 -15.87 4.12
C ALA A 201 1.23 -14.64 3.36
N VAL A 202 1.49 -13.43 3.87
CA VAL A 202 1.10 -12.18 3.19
C VAL A 202 1.80 -12.05 1.84
N VAL A 203 3.11 -12.27 1.78
CA VAL A 203 3.87 -12.17 0.52
C VAL A 203 3.40 -13.20 -0.50
N LEU A 204 3.26 -14.47 -0.09
CA LEU A 204 2.82 -15.54 -0.99
C LEU A 204 1.40 -15.33 -1.49
N LEU A 205 0.47 -14.98 -0.59
CA LEU A 205 -0.93 -14.75 -0.95
C LEU A 205 -1.05 -13.59 -1.95
N LEU A 206 -0.45 -12.44 -1.67
CA LEU A 206 -0.53 -11.30 -2.58
C LEU A 206 0.20 -11.56 -3.91
N THR A 207 1.34 -12.25 -3.89
CA THR A 207 2.04 -12.64 -5.13
C THR A 207 1.13 -13.53 -5.98
N ALA A 208 0.47 -14.52 -5.36
CA ALA A 208 -0.47 -15.40 -6.05
C ALA A 208 -1.70 -14.64 -6.57
N LEU A 209 -2.28 -13.73 -5.78
CA LEU A 209 -3.43 -12.93 -6.19
C LEU A 209 -3.10 -11.96 -7.33
N VAL A 210 -1.96 -11.29 -7.27
CA VAL A 210 -1.49 -10.39 -8.33
C VAL A 210 -1.21 -11.17 -9.62
N ALA A 211 -0.54 -12.32 -9.52
CA ALA A 211 -0.28 -13.19 -10.66
C ALA A 211 -1.59 -13.74 -11.25
N ALA A 212 -2.50 -14.25 -10.41
CA ALA A 212 -3.80 -14.74 -10.84
C ALA A 212 -4.63 -13.63 -11.51
N SER A 213 -4.61 -12.42 -10.96
CA SER A 213 -5.30 -11.27 -11.56
C SER A 213 -4.73 -10.92 -12.94
N ALA A 214 -3.39 -10.85 -13.07
CA ALA A 214 -2.72 -10.58 -14.33
C ALA A 214 -3.04 -11.65 -15.39
N LEU A 215 -3.00 -12.92 -14.98
CA LEU A 215 -3.27 -14.06 -15.86
C LEU A 215 -4.73 -14.13 -16.27
N ALA A 216 -5.67 -14.00 -15.33
CA ALA A 216 -7.10 -14.12 -15.60
C ALA A 216 -7.63 -12.96 -16.44
N ARG A 217 -7.10 -11.74 -16.23
CA ARG A 217 -7.58 -10.53 -16.93
C ARG A 217 -6.79 -10.21 -18.20
N ALA A 218 -5.62 -10.82 -18.41
CA ALA A 218 -4.66 -10.43 -19.45
C ALA A 218 -4.33 -8.92 -19.43
N VAL A 219 -4.45 -8.29 -18.26
CA VAL A 219 -4.18 -6.88 -18.00
C VAL A 219 -3.32 -6.80 -16.73
N PRO A 220 -2.18 -6.10 -16.75
CA PRO A 220 -1.35 -5.99 -15.56
C PRO A 220 -2.12 -5.27 -14.45
N PRO A 221 -2.21 -5.83 -13.23
CA PRO A 221 -2.81 -5.13 -12.11
C PRO A 221 -2.01 -3.88 -11.77
N GLU A 222 -2.67 -2.91 -11.14
CA GLU A 222 -2.00 -1.66 -10.75
C GLU A 222 -0.80 -1.96 -9.84
N PRO A 223 0.36 -1.30 -10.07
CA PRO A 223 1.56 -1.64 -9.33
C PRO A 223 1.47 -1.42 -7.81
N ASN A 224 0.59 -0.55 -7.34
CA ASN A 224 0.37 -0.28 -5.92
C ASN A 224 -0.39 -1.43 -5.18
N TRP A 225 -0.94 -2.41 -5.89
CA TRP A 225 -1.62 -3.56 -5.26
C TRP A 225 -0.64 -4.48 -4.54
N TYR A 226 0.60 -4.56 -5.02
CA TYR A 226 1.65 -5.42 -4.44
C TYR A 226 2.42 -4.74 -3.28
N ALA A 227 2.12 -3.47 -2.99
CA ALA A 227 2.84 -2.68 -1.99
C ALA A 227 2.98 -3.36 -0.61
N PRO A 228 1.97 -4.07 -0.06
CA PRO A 228 2.13 -4.74 1.23
C PRO A 228 3.19 -5.84 1.21
N SER A 229 3.28 -6.62 0.13
CA SER A 229 4.33 -7.63 -0.02
C SER A 229 5.70 -7.01 -0.19
N ALA A 230 5.81 -5.98 -1.04
CA ALA A 230 7.07 -5.29 -1.26
C ALA A 230 7.64 -4.70 0.04
N LEU A 231 6.79 -4.15 0.91
CA LEU A 231 7.20 -3.62 2.20
C LEU A 231 7.73 -4.72 3.14
N ILE A 232 7.11 -5.89 3.16
CA ILE A 232 7.62 -7.05 3.91
C ILE A 232 8.95 -7.53 3.32
N LEU A 233 9.11 -7.51 1.99
CA LEU A 233 10.37 -7.84 1.32
C LEU A 233 11.48 -6.83 1.64
N VAL A 234 11.16 -5.54 1.79
CA VAL A 234 12.09 -4.52 2.30
C VAL A 234 12.56 -4.87 3.71
N VAL A 235 11.64 -5.23 4.61
CA VAL A 235 11.95 -5.68 5.97
C VAL A 235 12.82 -6.93 5.97
N ALA A 236 12.53 -7.91 5.11
CA ALA A 236 13.32 -9.12 4.97
C ALA A 236 14.72 -8.83 4.41
N CYS A 237 14.82 -7.95 3.40
CA CYS A 237 16.07 -7.50 2.80
C CYS A 237 16.96 -6.79 3.85
N ALA A 238 16.36 -5.93 4.68
CA ALA A 238 17.05 -5.20 5.74
C ALA A 238 17.81 -6.13 6.71
N ARG A 239 17.32 -7.35 6.97
CA ARG A 239 18.03 -8.34 7.81
C ARG A 239 19.38 -8.78 7.24
N THR A 240 19.52 -8.69 5.92
CA THR A 240 20.76 -9.02 5.19
C THR A 240 21.63 -7.80 4.91
N GLY A 241 21.26 -6.62 5.42
CA GLY A 241 21.89 -5.34 5.10
C GLY A 241 23.40 -5.30 5.36
N LYS A 242 23.87 -5.96 6.42
CA LYS A 242 25.29 -6.08 6.77
C LYS A 242 26.09 -6.92 5.77
N ASP A 243 25.47 -7.92 5.16
CA ASP A 243 26.11 -8.86 4.24
C ASP A 243 26.19 -8.29 2.81
N LEU A 244 25.48 -7.18 2.55
CA LEU A 244 25.55 -6.47 1.28
C LEU A 244 26.83 -5.64 1.20
N ALA A 245 27.47 -5.63 0.03
CA ALA A 245 28.55 -4.69 -0.24
C ALA A 245 28.03 -3.23 -0.17
N PRO A 246 28.83 -2.25 0.30
CA PRO A 246 28.42 -0.85 0.34
C PRO A 246 27.91 -0.32 -1.02
N ARG A 247 28.56 -0.74 -2.12
CA ARG A 247 28.14 -0.38 -3.48
C ARG A 247 26.77 -0.95 -3.85
N ALA A 248 26.45 -2.16 -3.40
CA ALA A 248 25.14 -2.76 -3.64
C ALA A 248 24.04 -2.02 -2.87
N ARG A 249 24.29 -1.64 -1.61
CA ARG A 249 23.37 -0.80 -0.84
C ARG A 249 23.15 0.55 -1.50
N LEU A 250 24.23 1.20 -1.96
CA LEU A 250 24.12 2.48 -2.68
C LEU A 250 23.30 2.32 -3.97
N ALA A 251 23.55 1.29 -4.77
CA ALA A 251 22.79 1.02 -5.98
C ALA A 251 21.30 0.79 -5.70
N MET A 252 20.96 0.02 -4.65
CA MET A 252 19.57 -0.18 -4.20
C MET A 252 18.91 1.15 -3.84
N LEU A 253 19.61 2.00 -3.07
CA LEU A 253 19.10 3.30 -2.65
C LEU A 253 18.90 4.25 -3.84
N LEU A 254 19.88 4.35 -4.74
CA LEU A 254 19.78 5.20 -5.93
C LEU A 254 18.66 4.75 -6.87
N ALA A 255 18.46 3.44 -7.02
CA ALA A 255 17.37 2.88 -7.82
C ALA A 255 15.97 3.27 -7.29
N VAL A 256 15.86 3.69 -6.03
CA VAL A 256 14.62 4.18 -5.44
C VAL A 256 14.60 5.72 -5.40
N LEU A 257 15.67 6.35 -4.93
CA LEU A 257 15.77 7.79 -4.77
C LEU A 257 15.67 8.55 -6.08
N VAL A 258 16.35 8.09 -7.14
CA VAL A 258 16.39 8.80 -8.42
C VAL A 258 15.00 8.84 -9.08
N PRO A 259 14.27 7.72 -9.25
CA PRO A 259 12.90 7.76 -9.75
C PRO A 259 11.97 8.61 -8.88
N THR A 260 12.09 8.53 -7.55
CA THR A 260 11.29 9.37 -6.63
C THR A 260 11.58 10.84 -6.80
N ALA A 261 12.85 11.24 -6.92
CA ALA A 261 13.25 12.62 -7.12
C ALA A 261 12.77 13.16 -8.47
N ILE A 262 12.88 12.37 -9.54
CA ILE A 262 12.37 12.73 -10.87
C ILE A 262 10.85 12.91 -10.84
N ALA A 263 10.13 11.96 -10.23
CA ALA A 263 8.67 12.03 -10.12
C ALA A 263 8.22 13.23 -9.28
N ALA A 264 8.90 13.51 -8.16
CA ALA A 264 8.64 14.67 -7.33
C ALA A 264 8.93 15.99 -8.07
N ALA A 265 10.05 16.06 -8.79
CA ALA A 265 10.40 17.23 -9.59
C ALA A 265 9.38 17.48 -10.72
N HIS A 266 8.98 16.43 -11.45
CA HIS A 266 7.95 16.52 -12.50
C HIS A 266 6.59 16.92 -11.93
N THR A 267 6.25 16.42 -10.73
CA THR A 267 5.04 16.82 -9.97
C THR A 267 5.07 18.27 -9.48
N ILE A 268 6.25 18.87 -9.28
CA ILE A 268 6.36 20.28 -8.88
C ILE A 268 6.34 21.18 -10.11
N ARG A 269 7.06 20.76 -11.15
CA ARG A 269 7.23 21.46 -12.42
C ARG A 269 7.26 20.41 -13.54
N PRO A 270 6.15 20.22 -14.26
CA PRO A 270 6.12 19.31 -15.40
C PRO A 270 7.18 19.73 -16.42
N PHE A 271 8.11 18.84 -16.73
CA PHE A 271 9.19 19.09 -17.70
C PHE A 271 9.26 18.03 -18.80
N LEU A 272 8.59 16.89 -18.63
CA LEU A 272 8.39 15.96 -19.72
C LEU A 272 7.32 16.52 -20.67
N PRO A 273 7.55 16.52 -21.99
CA PRO A 273 6.60 17.01 -22.99
C PRO A 273 5.48 15.98 -23.21
N LEU A 274 4.76 15.63 -22.15
CA LEU A 274 3.63 14.72 -22.20
C LEU A 274 2.37 15.53 -22.53
N PRO A 275 1.56 15.09 -23.50
CA PRO A 275 0.20 15.61 -23.64
C PRO A 275 -0.53 15.53 -22.29
N LEU A 276 -1.37 16.53 -21.94
CA LEU A 276 -2.10 16.52 -20.65
C LEU A 276 -2.91 15.24 -20.44
N ARG A 277 -3.52 14.71 -21.51
CA ARG A 277 -4.24 13.43 -21.53
C ARG A 277 -3.35 12.19 -21.40
N ALA A 278 -2.04 12.36 -21.34
CA ALA A 278 -1.05 11.31 -21.17
C ALA A 278 -0.16 11.54 -19.94
N ASP A 279 -0.28 12.70 -19.28
CA ASP A 279 0.51 13.04 -18.10
C ASP A 279 -0.20 12.55 -16.82
N PRO A 280 0.33 11.52 -16.13
CA PRO A 280 -0.25 11.01 -14.89
C PRO A 280 -0.17 12.02 -13.72
N THR A 281 0.59 13.10 -13.88
CA THR A 281 0.65 14.23 -12.93
C THR A 281 -0.31 15.35 -13.28
N ALA A 282 -0.99 15.34 -14.43
CA ALA A 282 -2.00 16.35 -14.77
C ALA A 282 -3.10 16.46 -13.70
N ARG A 283 -3.46 15.35 -13.05
CA ARG A 283 -4.34 15.31 -11.86
C ARG A 283 -3.85 16.17 -10.69
N LEU A 284 -2.54 16.34 -10.55
CA LEU A 284 -1.90 17.15 -9.51
C LEU A 284 -1.76 18.63 -9.90
N HIS A 285 -2.13 18.99 -11.12
CA HIS A 285 -1.96 20.32 -11.67
C HIS A 285 -3.28 20.96 -12.14
N GLY A 286 -4.28 20.19 -12.59
CA GLY A 286 -5.56 20.72 -13.07
C GLY A 286 -6.35 21.51 -12.01
N TRP A 287 -6.20 21.15 -10.72
CA TRP A 287 -6.77 21.93 -9.62
C TRP A 287 -6.00 23.23 -9.34
N ARG A 288 -4.72 23.32 -9.71
CA ARG A 288 -3.86 24.49 -9.50
C ARG A 288 -3.99 25.53 -10.62
N SER A 289 -4.28 25.09 -11.85
CA SER A 289 -4.47 25.99 -13.00
C SER A 289 -5.89 26.55 -13.12
N GLY A 290 -6.85 26.01 -12.36
CA GLY A 290 -8.25 26.48 -12.38
C GLY A 290 -9.11 25.91 -13.51
N ASP A 291 -8.53 25.05 -14.36
CA ASP A 291 -9.20 24.44 -15.52
C ASP A 291 -10.15 23.28 -15.14
N GLY A 292 -10.26 22.98 -13.84
CA GLY A 292 -11.03 21.85 -13.32
C GLY A 292 -10.30 20.51 -13.47
N PRO A 293 -10.83 19.44 -12.85
CA PRO A 293 -10.23 18.12 -12.98
C PRO A 293 -10.44 17.56 -14.40
N VAL A 294 -9.35 17.10 -15.01
CA VAL A 294 -9.29 16.62 -16.40
C VAL A 294 -9.20 15.10 -16.40
N ASP A 295 -9.87 14.44 -17.36
CA ASP A 295 -9.69 13.01 -17.59
C ASP A 295 -8.23 12.71 -17.96
N ALA A 296 -7.59 11.86 -17.16
CA ALA A 296 -6.19 11.44 -17.34
C ALA A 296 -6.07 9.90 -17.27
N PRO A 297 -5.04 9.30 -17.89
CA PRO A 297 -4.88 7.84 -17.88
C PRO A 297 -4.63 7.32 -16.47
N GLY A 298 -5.26 6.19 -16.14
CA GLY A 298 -5.20 5.61 -14.80
C GLY A 298 -6.12 6.31 -13.79
N VAL A 299 -6.85 7.33 -14.21
CA VAL A 299 -7.97 7.91 -13.47
C VAL A 299 -9.22 7.25 -14.03
N GLY A 300 -9.82 6.32 -13.27
CA GLY A 300 -11.06 5.67 -13.69
C GLY A 300 -12.15 6.71 -13.99
N PRO A 301 -13.24 6.33 -14.67
CA PRO A 301 -14.33 7.22 -15.09
C PRO A 301 -14.98 8.07 -13.97
N TYR A 302 -14.71 7.74 -12.71
CA TYR A 302 -15.21 8.45 -11.53
C TYR A 302 -14.22 9.45 -10.93
N GLY A 303 -12.97 9.50 -11.41
CA GLY A 303 -11.91 10.24 -10.71
C GLY A 303 -12.10 11.76 -10.73
N ALA A 304 -12.56 12.33 -11.84
CA ALA A 304 -12.88 13.76 -11.89
C ALA A 304 -14.04 14.14 -10.93
N ALA A 305 -15.07 13.29 -10.85
CA ALA A 305 -16.18 13.46 -9.91
C ALA A 305 -15.74 13.32 -8.44
N ALA A 306 -14.83 12.37 -8.16
CA ALA A 306 -14.25 12.19 -6.83
C ALA A 306 -13.40 13.40 -6.42
N GLU A 307 -12.59 13.95 -7.32
CA GLU A 307 -11.80 15.17 -7.05
C GLU A 307 -12.70 16.38 -6.81
N ARG A 308 -13.78 16.56 -7.59
CA ARG A 308 -14.78 17.61 -7.34
C ARG A 308 -15.44 17.46 -5.96
N CYS A 309 -15.85 16.26 -5.57
CA CYS A 309 -16.41 16.01 -4.24
C CYS A 309 -15.41 16.34 -3.12
N VAL A 310 -14.13 15.94 -3.24
CA VAL A 310 -13.11 16.14 -2.19
C VAL A 310 -12.65 17.60 -2.10
N TYR A 311 -12.39 18.25 -3.22
CA TYR A 311 -11.79 19.59 -3.25
C TYR A 311 -12.81 20.73 -3.35
N GLN A 312 -13.98 20.47 -3.95
CA GLN A 312 -15.03 21.46 -4.19
C GLN A 312 -16.33 21.16 -3.43
N PHE A 313 -16.39 20.08 -2.65
CA PHE A 313 -17.56 19.66 -1.86
C PHE A 313 -18.82 19.36 -2.70
N THR A 314 -18.64 19.08 -4.00
CA THR A 314 -19.72 18.75 -4.94
C THR A 314 -19.80 17.24 -5.18
N CYS A 315 -20.57 16.55 -4.34
CA CYS A 315 -20.62 15.08 -4.32
C CYS A 315 -21.81 14.46 -5.07
N SER A 316 -22.68 15.26 -5.71
CA SER A 316 -23.84 14.73 -6.46
C SER A 316 -23.41 13.80 -7.60
N GLU A 317 -22.44 14.22 -8.41
CA GLU A 317 -21.97 13.46 -9.57
C GLU A 317 -21.36 12.11 -9.18
N ILE A 318 -20.54 12.07 -8.12
CA ILE A 318 -19.94 10.83 -7.63
C ILE A 318 -21.01 9.92 -7.01
N ASN A 319 -22.01 10.48 -6.33
CA ASN A 319 -23.12 9.73 -5.77
C ASN A 319 -24.02 9.13 -6.86
N ASP A 320 -24.29 9.88 -7.92
CA ASP A 320 -25.07 9.40 -9.06
C ASP A 320 -24.30 8.32 -9.82
N TYR A 321 -23.00 8.50 -10.06
CA TYR A 321 -22.15 7.47 -10.63
C TYR A 321 -22.17 6.17 -9.82
N PHE A 322 -22.04 6.25 -8.50
CA PHE A 322 -22.14 5.08 -7.62
C PHE A 322 -23.55 4.48 -7.59
N ARG A 323 -24.61 5.27 -7.79
CA ARG A 323 -25.99 4.75 -7.88
C ARG A 323 -26.17 3.94 -9.16
N THR A 324 -25.76 4.47 -10.30
CA THR A 324 -25.84 3.78 -11.61
C THR A 324 -25.02 2.49 -11.65
N LEU A 325 -23.88 2.44 -10.95
CA LEU A 325 -23.09 1.20 -10.84
C LEU A 325 -23.71 0.15 -9.92
N ASN A 326 -24.61 0.55 -9.02
CA ASN A 326 -25.26 -0.33 -8.05
C ASN A 326 -26.60 -0.89 -8.53
N GLU A 327 -27.29 -0.16 -9.42
CA GLU A 327 -28.40 -0.63 -10.25
C GLU A 327 -27.96 -1.72 -11.24
#